data_AF-A0A166TDM0-F1
#
_entry.id   AF-A0A166TDM0-F1
#
_cell.length_a   1.000
_cell.length_b   1.000
_cell.length_c   1.000
_cell.angle_alpha   90.00
_cell.angle_beta   90.00
_cell.angle_gamma   90.00
#
_symmetry.space_group_name_H-M   'P 1'
#
loop_
_entity.id
_entity.type
_entity.pdbx_description
1 polymer ?
#
loop_
_entity_poly.entity_id
_entity_poly.type
_entity_poly.pdbx_seq_one_letter_code
_entity_poly.pdbx_strand_id
1 'polypeptide(L)'
;MSVTPTTNQFHTSAGLADKEDATAKDAGSVMGKAYKALADIPLRRKLGSYRSMFPHEDQPNVNTSNVAEIYSDLLRSIKPGAHSEPVVRLAMKILITQICSGRTSYLLDLLTAKYQSEMRQIISTICSFCMNDLEDLSDSLERKTRTHTVPASSKQVVAITWALIFAAKMATRSAQQLVIDAGVLDVILRVYIRYPTLGVTTAHDSECKTELFDSCQYLLRILVASTPAVFDHPVCSLWTDCNAQPPAYGEEPSTNPIGFRAAWRRVPRACAKERLMIIFRGSLWGSDFDSASEIEAYRDLVEFTR
;
A
#
# COMPACT_ATOMS: atom_id res chain seq x y z
N MET A 1 -77.55 12.65 -25.37
CA MET A 1 -76.81 13.58 -24.48
C MET A 1 -75.48 12.90 -24.16
N SER A 2 -74.27 13.28 -24.57
CA SER A 2 -73.67 14.43 -25.26
C SER A 2 -72.38 13.89 -25.96
N VAL A 3 -72.28 13.94 -27.29
CA VAL A 3 -71.30 14.71 -28.12
C VAL A 3 -69.79 14.53 -27.80
N THR A 4 -69.08 14.03 -28.83
CA THR A 4 -67.62 13.95 -29.20
C THR A 4 -66.78 15.23 -28.99
N PRO A 5 -65.41 15.26 -29.02
CA PRO A 5 -64.50 14.88 -30.14
C PRO A 5 -63.13 14.22 -29.77
N THR A 6 -62.54 13.34 -30.59
CA THR A 6 -61.59 13.54 -31.73
C THR A 6 -60.26 14.26 -31.41
N THR A 7 -59.12 13.62 -31.72
CA THR A 7 -58.00 14.12 -32.60
C THR A 7 -56.55 13.90 -32.07
N ASN A 8 -55.74 13.25 -32.93
CA ASN A 8 -54.28 13.33 -33.19
C ASN A 8 -53.23 12.88 -32.13
N GLN A 9 -52.38 11.88 -32.43
CA GLN A 9 -51.19 11.83 -33.34
C GLN A 9 -49.91 12.50 -32.78
N PHE A 10 -48.77 11.97 -33.24
CA PHE A 10 -47.34 12.36 -33.07
C PHE A 10 -46.58 11.57 -31.99
N HIS A 11 -45.73 10.61 -32.36
CA HIS A 11 -44.41 10.67 -33.03
C HIS A 11 -43.26 10.67 -32.02
N THR A 12 -42.43 9.64 -32.19
CA THR A 12 -41.04 9.52 -31.78
C THR A 12 -40.22 10.77 -32.10
N SER A 13 -39.37 11.20 -31.16
CA SER A 13 -38.04 11.70 -31.51
C SER A 13 -37.06 11.34 -30.40
N ALA A 14 -36.14 10.42 -30.74
CA ALA A 14 -34.91 10.21 -30.02
C ALA A 14 -33.88 11.24 -30.52
N GLY A 15 -33.08 11.78 -29.58
CA GLY A 15 -31.80 12.37 -29.89
C GLY A 15 -31.63 13.80 -29.40
N LEU A 16 -30.49 14.02 -28.73
CA LEU A 16 -29.89 15.28 -28.28
C LEU A 16 -30.27 15.79 -26.88
N ALA A 17 -29.66 15.18 -25.86
CA ALA A 17 -28.95 15.90 -24.79
C ALA A 17 -28.28 14.86 -23.88
N ASP A 18 -26.95 14.73 -23.94
CA ASP A 18 -26.12 14.16 -22.85
C ASP A 18 -24.61 14.20 -23.23
N LYS A 19 -24.13 15.36 -23.69
CA LYS A 19 -22.69 15.58 -23.92
C LYS A 19 -22.12 16.84 -23.28
N GLU A 20 -22.94 17.71 -22.69
CA GLU A 20 -22.49 18.98 -22.11
C GLU A 20 -22.18 18.91 -20.60
N ASP A 21 -22.58 17.84 -19.90
CA ASP A 21 -22.44 17.78 -18.43
C ASP A 21 -21.14 17.11 -17.93
N ALA A 22 -20.40 16.44 -18.82
CA ALA A 22 -19.11 15.81 -18.48
C ALA A 22 -17.93 16.79 -18.55
N THR A 23 -17.96 17.76 -19.47
CA THR A 23 -16.89 18.74 -19.69
C THR A 23 -16.90 19.87 -18.66
N ALA A 24 -18.07 20.28 -18.16
CA ALA A 24 -18.19 21.33 -17.14
C ALA A 24 -17.68 20.88 -15.76
N LYS A 25 -17.94 19.63 -15.36
CA LYS A 25 -17.39 19.03 -14.12
C LYS A 25 -15.87 18.89 -14.17
N ASP A 26 -15.32 18.54 -15.33
CA ASP A 26 -13.89 18.37 -15.50
C ASP A 26 -13.15 19.72 -15.53
N ALA A 27 -13.71 20.74 -16.20
CA ALA A 27 -13.14 22.09 -16.19
C ALA A 27 -13.15 22.75 -14.80
N GLY A 28 -14.24 22.60 -14.04
CA GLY A 28 -14.32 23.08 -12.64
C GLY A 28 -13.35 22.36 -11.69
N SER A 29 -13.15 21.05 -11.91
CA SER A 29 -12.17 20.23 -11.17
C SER A 29 -10.73 20.62 -11.48
N VAL A 30 -10.40 20.85 -12.76
CA VAL A 30 -9.06 21.29 -13.20
C VAL A 30 -8.74 22.68 -12.67
N MET A 31 -9.69 23.62 -12.74
CA MET A 31 -9.51 24.97 -12.23
C MET A 31 -9.30 24.97 -10.70
N GLY A 32 -10.10 24.20 -9.94
CA GLY A 32 -9.93 24.04 -8.50
C GLY A 32 -8.57 23.44 -8.10
N LYS A 33 -8.07 22.45 -8.87
CA LYS A 33 -6.73 21.87 -8.66
C LYS A 33 -5.61 22.88 -8.93
N ALA A 34 -5.75 23.72 -9.95
CA ALA A 34 -4.77 24.75 -10.29
C ALA A 34 -4.69 25.83 -9.20
N TYR A 35 -5.83 26.32 -8.71
CA TYR A 35 -5.86 27.27 -7.59
C TYR A 35 -5.22 26.69 -6.32
N LYS A 36 -5.51 25.44 -6.00
CA LYS A 36 -4.90 24.75 -4.85
C LYS A 36 -3.39 24.62 -5.00
N ALA A 37 -2.90 24.26 -6.19
CA ALA A 37 -1.47 24.15 -6.46
C ALA A 37 -0.74 25.50 -6.33
N LEU A 38 -1.36 26.62 -6.71
CA LEU A 38 -0.81 27.95 -6.52
C LEU A 38 -0.78 28.36 -5.03
N ALA A 39 -1.84 28.08 -4.28
CA ALA A 39 -1.92 28.33 -2.84
C ALA A 39 -0.86 27.54 -2.05
N ASP A 40 -0.47 26.39 -2.56
CA ASP A 40 0.51 25.48 -1.95
C ASP A 40 1.98 25.84 -2.23
N ILE A 41 2.26 26.81 -3.11
CA ILE A 41 3.65 27.18 -3.47
C ILE A 41 4.49 27.56 -2.23
N PRO A 42 4.03 28.40 -1.29
CA PRO A 42 4.81 28.76 -0.11
C PRO A 42 5.13 27.53 0.76
N LEU A 43 4.14 26.66 0.98
CA LEU A 43 4.32 25.42 1.75
C LEU A 43 5.31 24.49 1.04
N ARG A 44 5.21 24.32 -0.27
CA ARG A 44 6.15 23.51 -1.06
C ARG A 44 7.59 24.02 -0.92
N ARG A 45 7.81 25.35 -0.94
CA ARG A 45 9.14 25.94 -0.71
C ARG A 45 9.62 25.67 0.72
N LYS A 46 8.75 25.85 1.71
CA LYS A 46 9.03 25.56 3.12
C LYS A 46 9.47 24.10 3.31
N LEU A 47 8.67 23.14 2.83
CA LEU A 47 9.02 21.71 2.83
C LEU A 47 10.33 21.42 2.07
N GLY A 48 10.59 22.15 0.98
CA GLY A 48 11.84 22.06 0.24
C GLY A 48 13.06 22.37 1.11
N SER A 49 12.98 23.39 1.97
CA SER A 49 14.05 23.74 2.91
C SER A 49 14.28 22.70 4.02
N TYR A 50 13.29 21.87 4.34
CA TYR A 50 13.44 20.82 5.36
C TYR A 50 14.28 19.65 4.88
N ARG A 51 14.43 19.42 3.57
CA ARG A 51 15.13 18.26 3.02
C ARG A 51 16.56 18.08 3.56
N SER A 52 17.29 19.17 3.76
CA SER A 52 18.67 19.11 4.26
C SER A 52 18.78 18.75 5.75
N MET A 53 17.67 18.75 6.47
CA MET A 53 17.60 18.41 7.89
C MET A 53 17.26 16.94 8.12
N PHE A 54 17.07 16.15 7.06
CA PHE A 54 16.67 14.75 7.12
C PHE A 54 17.67 13.84 6.39
N PRO A 55 18.01 12.66 6.94
CA PRO A 55 17.58 12.19 8.27
C PRO A 55 18.31 12.91 9.40
N HIS A 56 17.65 13.08 10.54
CA HIS A 56 18.28 13.58 11.77
C HIS A 56 18.40 12.49 12.84
N GLU A 57 19.23 12.73 13.87
CA GLU A 57 19.37 11.84 15.04
C GLU A 57 18.14 11.91 15.96
N ASP A 58 17.90 10.85 16.74
CA ASP A 58 16.85 10.79 17.79
C ASP A 58 17.24 11.56 19.08
N GLN A 59 18.29 12.39 19.05
CA GLN A 59 18.90 12.98 20.26
C GLN A 59 18.10 14.14 20.89
N PRO A 60 18.14 14.28 22.24
CA PRO A 60 17.43 15.34 22.98
C PRO A 60 18.07 16.74 22.93
N ASN A 61 19.27 16.90 22.35
CA ASN A 61 20.11 18.10 22.54
C ASN A 61 20.12 19.10 21.36
N VAL A 62 19.36 18.85 20.29
CA VAL A 62 19.23 19.80 19.16
C VAL A 62 17.86 20.43 19.25
N ASN A 63 17.78 21.71 19.66
CA ASN A 63 16.59 22.59 19.66
C ASN A 63 15.31 21.88 19.16
N THR A 64 14.68 21.12 20.06
CA THR A 64 13.59 20.19 19.75
C THR A 64 12.36 20.92 19.20
N SER A 65 12.24 22.24 19.41
CA SER A 65 11.17 23.08 18.88
C SER A 65 11.12 23.09 17.35
N ASN A 66 12.27 23.20 16.67
CA ASN A 66 12.30 23.27 15.21
C ASN A 66 11.88 21.94 14.58
N VAL A 67 12.33 20.81 15.14
CA VAL A 67 12.01 19.47 14.63
C VAL A 67 10.54 19.13 14.88
N ALA A 68 9.99 19.49 16.05
CA ALA A 68 8.56 19.35 16.36
C ALA A 68 7.68 20.05 15.32
N GLU A 69 8.00 21.31 15.03
CA GLU A 69 7.26 22.13 14.06
C GLU A 69 7.36 21.54 12.65
N ILE A 70 8.55 21.07 12.26
CA ILE A 70 8.75 20.42 10.96
C ILE A 70 7.88 19.16 10.84
N TYR A 71 7.88 18.27 11.84
CA TYR A 71 7.00 17.10 11.81
C TYR A 71 5.52 17.47 11.81
N SER A 72 5.11 18.47 12.58
CA SER A 72 3.73 18.97 12.59
C SER A 72 3.32 19.44 11.18
N ASP A 73 4.19 20.17 10.50
CA ASP A 73 3.97 20.61 9.12
C ASP A 73 3.94 19.45 8.13
N LEU A 74 4.85 18.48 8.25
CA LEU A 74 4.86 17.28 7.42
C LEU A 74 3.57 16.46 7.60
N LEU A 75 3.17 16.18 8.84
CA LEU A 75 1.98 15.40 9.16
C LEU A 75 0.69 16.11 8.73
N ARG A 76 0.64 17.44 8.86
CA ARG A 76 -0.49 18.24 8.32
C ARG A 76 -0.52 18.19 6.80
N SER A 77 0.65 18.23 6.15
CA SER A 77 0.78 18.24 4.70
C SER A 77 0.29 16.94 4.05
N ILE A 78 0.41 15.80 4.74
CA ILE A 78 0.02 14.49 4.22
C ILE A 78 -1.44 14.12 4.52
N LYS A 79 -2.19 14.99 5.20
CA LYS A 79 -3.61 14.74 5.49
C LYS A 79 -4.39 14.59 4.16
N PRO A 80 -5.19 13.52 3.99
CA PRO A 80 -5.93 13.28 2.77
C PRO A 80 -6.76 14.50 2.35
N GLY A 81 -6.59 14.92 1.09
CA GLY A 81 -7.32 16.05 0.52
C GLY A 81 -6.91 17.44 1.04
N ALA A 82 -5.96 17.56 1.96
CA ALA A 82 -5.55 18.87 2.51
C ALA A 82 -4.76 19.71 1.48
N HIS A 83 -3.75 19.10 0.85
CA HIS A 83 -2.86 19.78 -0.10
C HIS A 83 -2.89 19.13 -1.49
N SER A 84 -2.19 19.74 -2.43
CA SER A 84 -1.94 19.23 -3.78
C SER A 84 -0.96 18.06 -3.75
N GLU A 85 -1.09 17.17 -4.72
CA GLU A 85 -0.25 15.96 -4.85
C GLU A 85 1.27 16.24 -4.80
N PRO A 86 1.82 17.31 -5.42
CA PRO A 86 3.24 17.61 -5.31
C PRO A 86 3.71 17.96 -3.89
N VAL A 87 2.85 18.58 -3.07
CA VAL A 87 3.15 18.90 -1.67
C VAL A 87 3.11 17.63 -0.83
N VAL A 88 2.04 16.84 -0.97
CA VAL A 88 1.91 15.55 -0.26
C VAL A 88 3.11 14.67 -0.57
N ARG A 89 3.44 14.50 -1.84
CA ARG A 89 4.60 13.69 -2.28
C ARG A 89 5.93 14.20 -1.74
N LEU A 90 6.10 15.53 -1.64
CA LEU A 90 7.30 16.13 -1.06
C LEU A 90 7.41 15.83 0.44
N ALA A 91 6.32 16.02 1.19
CA ALA A 91 6.27 15.72 2.61
C ALA A 91 6.50 14.22 2.88
N MET A 92 5.87 13.34 2.11
CA MET A 92 6.06 11.89 2.22
C MET A 92 7.52 11.51 1.97
N LYS A 93 8.18 12.05 0.93
CA LYS A 93 9.60 11.76 0.70
C LYS A 93 10.49 12.10 1.89
N ILE A 94 10.21 13.20 2.59
CA ILE A 94 10.98 13.61 3.78
C ILE A 94 10.71 12.64 4.94
N LEU A 95 9.44 12.30 5.19
CA LEU A 95 9.06 11.33 6.22
C LEU A 95 9.65 9.93 5.96
N ILE A 96 9.56 9.43 4.73
CA ILE A 96 10.14 8.14 4.35
C ILE A 96 11.66 8.16 4.50
N THR A 97 12.33 9.28 4.20
CA THR A 97 13.78 9.41 4.44
C THR A 97 14.12 9.20 5.92
N GLN A 98 13.33 9.77 6.84
CA GLN A 98 13.51 9.51 8.26
C GLN A 98 13.23 8.05 8.61
N ILE A 99 12.11 7.49 8.13
CA ILE A 99 11.69 6.12 8.43
C ILE A 99 12.76 5.12 7.99
N CYS A 100 13.31 5.28 6.78
CA CYS A 100 14.39 4.45 6.27
C CYS A 100 15.73 4.60 7.02
N SER A 101 15.92 5.67 7.81
CA SER A 101 17.10 5.81 8.66
C SER A 101 16.98 5.02 9.97
N GLY A 102 15.80 4.48 10.29
CA GLY A 102 15.50 3.75 11.52
C GLY A 102 15.33 4.62 12.77
N ARG A 103 15.69 5.91 12.70
CA ARG A 103 15.62 6.92 13.77
C ARG A 103 14.22 7.51 13.85
N THR A 104 13.27 6.72 14.32
CA THR A 104 11.85 7.08 14.29
C THR A 104 11.30 7.46 15.64
N SER A 105 12.12 7.48 16.70
CA SER A 105 11.64 7.58 18.08
C SER A 105 10.81 8.85 18.29
N TYR A 106 11.33 9.99 17.84
CA TYR A 106 10.62 11.26 17.94
C TYR A 106 9.30 11.30 17.13
N LEU A 107 9.29 10.71 15.94
CA LEU A 107 8.08 10.61 15.12
C LEU A 107 7.04 9.72 15.78
N LEU A 108 7.45 8.60 16.38
CA LEU A 108 6.56 7.70 17.12
C LEU A 108 5.92 8.43 18.32
N ASP A 109 6.71 9.16 19.10
CA ASP A 109 6.21 9.94 20.24
C ASP A 109 5.17 10.99 19.80
N LEU A 110 5.46 11.72 18.72
CA LEU A 110 4.51 12.69 18.16
C LEU A 110 3.21 12.05 17.67
N LEU A 111 3.29 10.86 17.06
CA LEU A 111 2.11 10.16 16.58
C LEU A 111 1.29 9.57 17.71
N THR A 112 1.92 9.00 18.73
CA THR A 112 1.21 8.43 19.90
C THR A 112 0.43 9.48 20.69
N ALA A 113 0.82 10.76 20.61
CA ALA A 113 0.07 11.88 21.19
C ALA A 113 -1.16 12.31 20.36
N LYS A 114 -1.37 11.76 19.16
CA LYS A 114 -2.51 12.11 18.30
C LYS A 114 -3.75 11.26 18.57
N TYR A 115 -4.89 11.72 18.05
CA TYR A 115 -6.10 10.91 18.00
C TYR A 115 -5.87 9.63 17.18
N GLN A 116 -6.46 8.53 17.62
CA GLN A 116 -6.36 7.22 16.96
C GLN A 116 -6.77 7.28 15.48
N SER A 117 -7.79 8.06 15.14
CA SER A 117 -8.22 8.26 13.75
C SER A 117 -7.15 8.92 12.87
N GLU A 118 -6.41 9.89 13.40
CA GLU A 118 -5.30 10.54 12.70
C GLU A 118 -4.12 9.58 12.54
N MET A 119 -3.74 8.88 13.61
CA MET A 119 -2.67 7.88 13.57
C MET A 119 -2.97 6.80 12.52
N ARG A 120 -4.19 6.26 12.51
CA ARG A 120 -4.65 5.29 11.51
C ARG A 120 -4.48 5.81 10.09
N GLN A 121 -4.92 7.05 9.83
CA GLN A 121 -4.79 7.67 8.51
C GLN A 121 -3.32 7.87 8.12
N ILE A 122 -2.47 8.28 9.04
CA ILE A 122 -1.05 8.51 8.78
C ILE A 122 -0.34 7.19 8.43
N ILE A 123 -0.57 6.13 9.21
CA ILE A 123 0.00 4.79 8.94
C ILE A 123 -0.48 4.30 7.58
N SER A 124 -1.79 4.38 7.32
CA SER A 124 -2.38 3.98 6.04
C SER A 124 -1.77 4.74 4.86
N THR A 125 -1.56 6.05 5.01
CA THR A 125 -0.97 6.92 4.00
C THR A 125 0.49 6.56 3.75
N ILE A 126 1.28 6.32 4.80
CA ILE A 126 2.70 5.93 4.70
C ILE A 126 2.84 4.60 3.97
N CYS A 127 2.14 3.56 4.43
CA CYS A 127 2.23 2.23 3.83
C CYS A 127 1.71 2.24 2.38
N SER A 128 0.61 2.95 2.10
CA SER A 128 0.08 3.06 0.74
C SER A 128 1.01 3.82 -0.19
N PHE A 129 1.67 4.89 0.28
CA PHE A 129 2.65 5.62 -0.52
C PHE A 129 3.83 4.73 -0.93
N CYS A 130 4.44 4.02 0.03
CA CYS A 130 5.55 3.11 -0.26
C CYS A 130 5.12 1.95 -1.16
N MET A 131 3.92 1.40 -0.94
CA MET A 131 3.40 0.31 -1.77
C MET A 131 3.16 0.79 -3.20
N ASN A 132 2.50 1.94 -3.39
CA ASN A 132 2.23 2.48 -4.72
C ASN A 132 3.54 2.78 -5.48
N ASP A 133 4.57 3.31 -4.80
CA ASP A 133 5.88 3.52 -5.43
C ASP A 133 6.52 2.19 -5.89
N LEU A 134 6.32 1.10 -5.15
CA LEU A 134 6.76 -0.25 -5.55
C LEU A 134 5.94 -0.80 -6.73
N GLU A 135 4.62 -0.59 -6.73
CA GLU A 135 3.72 -0.99 -7.83
C GLU A 135 4.08 -0.24 -9.12
N ASP A 136 4.23 1.09 -9.05
CA ASP A 136 4.64 1.93 -10.18
C ASP A 136 6.00 1.50 -10.76
N LEU A 137 6.94 1.08 -9.90
CA LEU A 137 8.24 0.56 -10.33
C LEU A 137 8.08 -0.75 -11.11
N SER A 138 7.30 -1.69 -10.58
CA SER A 138 7.00 -2.97 -11.22
C SER A 138 6.35 -2.76 -12.58
N ASP A 139 5.25 -2.00 -12.62
CA ASP A 139 4.47 -1.72 -13.83
C ASP A 139 5.29 -0.98 -14.90
N SER A 140 6.21 -0.10 -14.49
CA SER A 140 7.10 0.64 -15.39
C SER A 140 8.15 -0.25 -16.03
N LEU A 141 8.74 -1.17 -15.26
CA LEU A 141 9.76 -2.09 -15.74
C LEU A 141 9.16 -3.13 -16.69
N GLU A 142 7.94 -3.61 -16.39
CA GLU A 142 7.16 -4.47 -17.27
C GLU A 142 6.89 -3.82 -18.64
N ARG A 143 6.62 -2.51 -18.66
CA ARG A 143 6.38 -1.77 -19.91
C ARG A 143 7.64 -1.54 -20.73
N LYS A 144 8.81 -1.44 -20.10
CA LYS A 144 10.06 -1.04 -20.75
C LYS A 144 10.95 -2.21 -21.18
N THR A 145 10.88 -3.34 -20.48
CA THR A 145 11.84 -4.43 -20.63
C THR A 145 11.14 -5.77 -20.54
N ARG A 146 11.57 -6.75 -21.35
CA ARG A 146 11.15 -8.16 -21.20
C ARG A 146 11.67 -8.80 -19.90
N THR A 147 12.39 -8.07 -19.05
CA THR A 147 12.80 -8.53 -17.73
C THR A 147 11.64 -8.33 -16.75
N HIS A 148 11.06 -9.45 -16.32
CA HIS A 148 9.87 -9.51 -15.46
C HIS A 148 10.18 -9.33 -13.97
N THR A 149 11.36 -8.77 -13.62
CA THR A 149 11.85 -8.74 -12.24
C THR A 149 12.39 -7.38 -11.80
N VAL A 150 11.91 -6.90 -10.65
CA VAL A 150 12.34 -5.67 -9.97
C VAL A 150 13.52 -5.97 -9.04
N PRO A 151 14.66 -5.26 -9.09
CA PRO A 151 15.76 -5.49 -8.16
C PRO A 151 15.31 -5.32 -6.71
N ALA A 152 15.59 -6.32 -5.88
CA ALA A 152 15.18 -6.31 -4.48
C ALA A 152 15.89 -5.24 -3.64
N SER A 153 17.09 -4.78 -4.02
CA SER A 153 17.75 -3.62 -3.37
C SER A 153 17.27 -2.26 -3.87
N SER A 154 16.21 -2.20 -4.69
CA SER A 154 15.67 -0.92 -5.14
C SER A 154 15.19 -0.05 -3.97
N LYS A 155 15.30 1.27 -4.11
CA LYS A 155 14.88 2.24 -3.08
C LYS A 155 13.43 2.03 -2.64
N GLN A 156 12.58 1.59 -3.56
CA GLN A 156 11.16 1.32 -3.33
C GLN A 156 10.95 0.09 -2.43
N VAL A 157 11.70 -1.00 -2.67
CA VAL A 157 11.66 -2.19 -1.81
C VAL A 157 12.13 -1.84 -0.39
N VAL A 158 13.25 -1.13 -0.27
CA VAL A 158 13.75 -0.64 1.03
C VAL A 158 12.71 0.24 1.74
N ALA A 159 12.05 1.15 1.01
CA ALA A 159 11.04 2.04 1.58
C ALA A 159 9.81 1.29 2.13
N ILE A 160 9.32 0.25 1.44
CA ILE A 160 8.21 -0.55 1.96
C ILE A 160 8.64 -1.42 3.15
N THR A 161 9.85 -1.99 3.14
CA THR A 161 10.42 -2.73 4.27
C THR A 161 10.41 -1.87 5.54
N TRP A 162 10.97 -0.66 5.47
CA TRP A 162 11.03 0.23 6.63
C TRP A 162 9.66 0.79 7.03
N ALA A 163 8.72 0.96 6.09
CA ALA A 163 7.34 1.33 6.42
C ALA A 163 6.62 0.23 7.22
N LEU A 164 6.86 -1.05 6.91
CA LEU A 164 6.32 -2.18 7.66
C LEU A 164 6.95 -2.29 9.06
N ILE A 165 8.26 -2.10 9.18
CA ILE A 165 8.96 -2.02 10.48
C ILE A 165 8.38 -0.87 11.32
N PHE A 166 8.15 0.29 10.70
CA PHE A 166 7.54 1.44 11.39
C PHE A 166 6.12 1.13 11.87
N ALA A 167 5.28 0.51 11.03
CA ALA A 167 3.96 0.06 11.43
C ALA A 167 4.01 -0.96 12.58
N ALA A 168 5.01 -1.86 12.59
CA ALA A 168 5.23 -2.80 13.68
C ALA A 168 5.60 -2.10 15.00
N LYS A 169 6.47 -1.07 14.95
CA LYS A 169 6.77 -0.23 16.14
C LYS A 169 5.53 0.50 16.67
N MET A 170 4.62 0.92 15.78
CA MET A 170 3.35 1.55 16.15
C MET A 170 2.32 0.56 16.73
N ALA A 171 2.44 -0.73 16.40
CA ALA A 171 1.54 -1.79 16.84
C ALA A 171 1.81 -2.22 18.30
N THR A 172 1.79 -1.26 19.23
CA THR A 172 1.79 -1.55 20.67
C THR A 172 0.50 -2.26 21.08
N ARG A 173 0.47 -2.87 22.27
CA ARG A 173 -0.69 -3.64 22.77
C ARG A 173 -2.04 -2.89 22.69
N SER A 174 -2.02 -1.56 22.83
CA SER A 174 -3.23 -0.73 22.77
C SER A 174 -3.50 -0.14 21.38
N ALA A 175 -2.60 -0.31 20.41
CA ALA A 175 -2.67 0.28 19.09
C ALA A 175 -2.66 -0.74 17.94
N GLN A 176 -2.60 -2.05 18.20
CA GLN A 176 -2.62 -3.06 17.12
C GLN A 176 -3.89 -3.02 16.27
N GLN A 177 -5.07 -2.90 16.88
CA GLN A 177 -6.33 -2.81 16.11
C GLN A 177 -6.32 -1.59 15.17
N LEU A 178 -5.75 -0.47 15.64
CA LEU A 178 -5.57 0.72 14.82
C LEU A 178 -4.66 0.47 13.62
N VAL A 179 -3.56 -0.27 13.81
CA VAL A 179 -2.66 -0.66 12.73
C VAL A 179 -3.36 -1.60 11.74
N ILE A 180 -4.18 -2.54 12.21
CA ILE A 180 -5.02 -3.40 11.36
C ILE A 180 -6.00 -2.55 10.54
N ASP A 181 -6.74 -1.66 11.19
CA ASP A 181 -7.71 -0.76 10.57
C ASP A 181 -7.06 0.24 9.59
N ALA A 182 -5.74 0.44 9.69
CA ALA A 182 -4.98 1.25 8.73
C ALA A 182 -4.74 0.51 7.39
N GLY A 183 -5.08 -0.79 7.30
CA GLY A 183 -4.98 -1.60 6.09
C GLY A 183 -3.60 -2.24 5.89
N VAL A 184 -2.82 -2.45 6.95
CA VAL A 184 -1.47 -3.05 6.81
C VAL A 184 -1.53 -4.50 6.31
N LEU A 185 -2.60 -5.24 6.62
CA LEU A 185 -2.76 -6.61 6.12
C LEU A 185 -2.98 -6.63 4.60
N ASP A 186 -3.68 -5.63 4.04
CA ASP A 186 -3.80 -5.44 2.59
C ASP A 186 -2.46 -5.06 1.94
N VAL A 187 -1.62 -4.31 2.65
CA VAL A 187 -0.26 -3.98 2.18
C VAL A 187 0.59 -5.25 2.13
N ILE A 188 0.57 -6.07 3.18
CA ILE A 188 1.27 -7.36 3.22
C ILE A 188 0.76 -8.28 2.10
N LEU A 189 -0.56 -8.34 1.85
CA LEU A 189 -1.12 -9.12 0.75
C LEU A 189 -0.60 -8.64 -0.62
N ARG A 190 -0.50 -7.32 -0.83
CA ARG A 190 0.04 -6.75 -2.06
C ARG A 190 1.54 -7.01 -2.22
N VAL A 191 2.29 -7.03 -1.11
CA VAL A 191 3.69 -7.48 -1.11
C VAL A 191 3.79 -8.95 -1.51
N TYR A 192 3.01 -9.84 -0.87
CA TYR A 192 2.97 -11.27 -1.19
C TYR A 192 2.77 -11.54 -2.69
N ILE A 193 1.78 -10.87 -3.29
CA ILE A 193 1.46 -11.02 -4.71
C ILE A 193 2.68 -10.69 -5.60
N ARG A 194 3.42 -9.63 -5.25
CA ARG A 194 4.54 -9.11 -6.04
C ARG A 194 5.90 -9.66 -5.63
N TYR A 195 6.01 -10.30 -4.49
CA TYR A 195 7.27 -10.84 -3.96
C TYR A 195 8.03 -11.73 -4.96
N PRO A 196 7.37 -12.59 -5.77
CA PRO A 196 8.04 -13.39 -6.81
C PRO A 196 8.71 -12.55 -7.90
N THR A 197 8.17 -11.36 -8.19
CA THR A 197 8.74 -10.43 -9.17
C THR A 197 10.00 -9.74 -8.65
N LEU A 198 10.37 -9.89 -7.37
CA LEU A 198 11.59 -9.31 -6.84
C LEU A 198 12.80 -10.15 -7.28
N GLY A 199 13.58 -9.60 -8.21
CA GLY A 199 14.79 -10.20 -8.74
C GLY A 199 15.95 -10.14 -7.75
N VAL A 200 16.73 -11.22 -7.75
CA VAL A 200 17.96 -11.36 -6.96
C VAL A 200 19.11 -11.54 -7.93
N THR A 201 19.91 -10.49 -8.13
CA THR A 201 21.10 -10.54 -9.00
C THR A 201 22.39 -10.42 -8.22
N THR A 202 22.32 -9.88 -7.00
CA THR A 202 23.44 -9.73 -6.07
C THR A 202 23.12 -10.34 -4.70
N ALA A 203 24.15 -10.58 -3.88
CA ALA A 203 23.96 -10.98 -2.49
C ALA A 203 23.14 -9.94 -1.71
N HIS A 204 23.38 -8.66 -1.96
CA HIS A 204 22.65 -7.56 -1.33
C HIS A 204 21.15 -7.55 -1.73
N ASP A 205 20.82 -7.87 -2.99
CA ASP A 205 19.41 -8.05 -3.38
C ASP A 205 18.75 -9.19 -2.59
N SER A 206 19.48 -10.29 -2.37
CA SER A 206 18.99 -11.41 -1.58
C SER A 206 18.72 -10.99 -0.14
N GLU A 207 19.60 -10.19 0.46
CA GLU A 207 19.44 -9.63 1.80
C GLU A 207 18.20 -8.72 1.88
N CYS A 208 18.07 -7.74 0.98
CA CYS A 208 16.91 -6.84 0.98
C CYS A 208 15.58 -7.58 0.74
N LYS A 209 15.57 -8.60 -0.13
CA LYS A 209 14.41 -9.45 -0.36
C LYS A 209 14.01 -10.20 0.91
N THR A 210 15.00 -10.76 1.60
CA THR A 210 14.82 -11.47 2.88
C THR A 210 14.33 -10.51 3.97
N GLU A 211 14.89 -9.31 4.06
CA GLU A 211 14.50 -8.31 5.05
C GLU A 211 13.05 -7.84 4.87
N LEU A 212 12.59 -7.68 3.62
CA LEU A 212 11.18 -7.39 3.32
C LEU A 212 10.26 -8.50 3.83
N PHE A 213 10.64 -9.76 3.57
CA PHE A 213 9.90 -10.92 4.02
C PHE A 213 9.85 -11.02 5.55
N ASP A 214 11.01 -10.88 6.20
CA ASP A 214 11.14 -10.89 7.66
C ASP A 214 10.32 -9.77 8.30
N SER A 215 10.28 -8.59 7.67
CA SER A 215 9.47 -7.46 8.14
C SER A 215 7.96 -7.73 8.04
N CYS A 216 7.52 -8.40 6.97
CA CYS A 216 6.13 -8.86 6.85
C CYS A 216 5.78 -9.87 7.95
N GLN A 217 6.65 -10.87 8.18
CA GLN A 217 6.45 -11.85 9.24
C GLN A 217 6.45 -11.22 10.63
N TYR A 218 7.39 -10.32 10.89
CA TYR A 218 7.53 -9.63 12.17
C TYR A 218 6.26 -8.85 12.50
N LEU A 219 5.73 -8.08 11.55
CA LEU A 219 4.47 -7.35 11.73
C LEU A 219 3.29 -8.32 11.95
N LEU A 220 3.15 -9.38 11.16
CA LEU A 220 2.10 -10.37 11.36
C LEU A 220 2.15 -11.01 12.76
N ARG A 221 3.34 -11.39 13.25
CA ARG A 221 3.52 -11.96 14.59
C ARG A 221 3.06 -11.00 15.68
N ILE A 222 3.35 -9.70 15.54
CA ILE A 222 2.90 -8.67 16.49
C ILE A 222 1.37 -8.54 16.48
N LEU A 223 0.75 -8.55 15.29
CA LEU A 223 -0.71 -8.35 15.18
C LEU A 223 -1.51 -9.58 15.67
N VAL A 224 -1.04 -10.78 15.35
CA VAL A 224 -1.67 -12.05 15.76
C VAL A 224 -1.78 -12.19 17.28
N ALA A 225 -0.79 -11.67 18.02
CA ALA A 225 -0.77 -11.76 19.48
C ALA A 225 -1.94 -11.04 20.18
N SER A 226 -2.81 -10.33 19.47
CA SER A 226 -3.73 -9.39 20.12
C SER A 226 -5.15 -9.35 19.57
N THR A 227 -5.42 -9.85 18.37
CA THR A 227 -6.80 -10.06 17.95
C THR A 227 -6.94 -11.25 17.01
N PRO A 228 -7.91 -12.16 17.27
CA PRO A 228 -8.25 -13.23 16.34
C PRO A 228 -8.70 -12.71 14.96
N ALA A 229 -9.15 -11.46 14.87
CA ALA A 229 -9.60 -10.84 13.61
C ALA A 229 -8.50 -10.78 12.54
N VAL A 230 -7.21 -10.85 12.92
CA VAL A 230 -6.12 -10.97 11.95
C VAL A 230 -6.26 -12.24 11.11
N PHE A 231 -6.71 -13.34 11.71
CA PHE A 231 -6.88 -14.63 11.02
C PHE A 231 -8.01 -14.60 10.00
N ASP A 232 -8.95 -13.66 10.12
CA ASP A 232 -9.99 -13.46 9.11
C ASP A 232 -9.42 -12.80 7.85
N HIS A 233 -8.21 -12.26 7.84
CA HIS A 233 -7.64 -11.67 6.62
C HIS A 233 -7.09 -12.76 5.67
N PRO A 234 -7.37 -12.70 4.35
CA PRO A 234 -6.94 -13.74 3.41
C PRO A 234 -5.42 -13.95 3.36
N VAL A 235 -4.61 -12.92 3.64
CA VAL A 235 -3.14 -13.03 3.65
C VAL A 235 -2.63 -14.08 4.63
N CYS A 236 -3.33 -14.30 5.76
CA CYS A 236 -2.94 -15.28 6.76
C CYS A 236 -3.12 -16.73 6.28
N SER A 237 -3.96 -16.96 5.27
CA SER A 237 -4.17 -18.26 4.65
C SER A 237 -3.40 -18.43 3.33
N LEU A 238 -3.01 -17.34 2.67
CA LEU A 238 -2.28 -17.37 1.40
C LEU A 238 -0.78 -17.41 1.61
N TRP A 239 -0.26 -16.60 2.54
CA TRP A 239 1.18 -16.52 2.77
C TRP A 239 1.65 -17.57 3.78
N THR A 240 1.28 -18.83 3.56
CA THR A 240 1.56 -19.97 4.46
C THR A 240 3.00 -20.47 4.41
N ASP A 241 3.74 -20.16 3.34
CA ASP A 241 5.17 -20.49 3.23
C ASP A 241 6.06 -19.57 4.09
N CYS A 242 5.45 -18.69 4.88
CA CYS A 242 6.05 -18.03 6.05
C CYS A 242 6.27 -18.96 7.26
N ASN A 243 6.67 -20.22 7.04
CA ASN A 243 7.16 -21.08 8.13
C ASN A 243 8.50 -20.47 8.63
N ALA A 244 8.68 -20.08 9.89
CA ALA A 244 8.14 -20.67 11.10
C ALA A 244 7.07 -19.80 11.81
N GLN A 245 5.86 -20.36 11.90
CA GLN A 245 4.73 -20.09 12.81
C GLN A 245 4.72 -18.77 13.63
N PRO A 246 3.66 -17.95 13.55
CA PRO A 246 3.18 -17.15 14.68
C PRO A 246 2.66 -18.08 15.79
N PRO A 247 2.84 -17.75 17.09
CA PRO A 247 2.66 -18.67 18.21
C PRO A 247 1.19 -18.85 18.54
N ALA A 248 0.51 -19.73 17.81
CA ALA A 248 -0.64 -20.46 18.31
C ALA A 248 -0.72 -21.77 17.54
N TYR A 249 -0.43 -22.87 18.25
CA TYR A 249 -0.56 -24.27 17.84
C TYR A 249 0.63 -24.91 17.10
N GLY A 250 1.22 -25.90 17.79
CA GLY A 250 2.19 -26.85 17.28
C GLY A 250 1.55 -27.90 16.38
N GLU A 251 0.91 -27.47 15.30
CA GLU A 251 0.57 -28.35 14.19
C GLU A 251 1.53 -28.07 13.04
N GLU A 252 2.07 -29.14 12.45
CA GLU A 252 2.77 -29.09 11.16
C GLU A 252 1.98 -28.21 10.18
N PRO A 253 2.64 -27.50 9.24
CA PRO A 253 1.96 -26.69 8.24
C PRO A 253 0.97 -27.55 7.47
N SER A 254 -0.29 -27.58 7.95
CA SER A 254 -1.36 -28.23 7.24
C SER A 254 -1.58 -27.36 6.03
N THR A 255 -1.10 -27.84 4.89
CA THR A 255 -1.56 -27.36 3.60
C THR A 255 -3.04 -27.72 3.58
N ASN A 256 -3.89 -26.85 4.12
CA ASN A 256 -5.33 -26.96 4.01
C ASN A 256 -5.71 -26.34 2.65
N PRO A 257 -5.76 -27.13 1.56
CA PRO A 257 -6.03 -26.60 0.23
C PRO A 257 -7.39 -25.93 0.15
N ILE A 258 -8.33 -26.27 1.05
CA ILE A 258 -9.65 -25.67 1.13
C ILE A 258 -9.55 -24.24 1.67
N GLY A 259 -8.78 -24.05 2.76
CA GLY A 259 -8.54 -22.74 3.36
C GLY A 259 -7.82 -21.78 2.41
N PHE A 260 -6.78 -22.26 1.73
CA PHE A 260 -6.04 -21.50 0.72
C PHE A 260 -6.96 -21.01 -0.42
N ARG A 261 -7.76 -21.90 -0.99
CA ARG A 261 -8.72 -21.58 -2.06
C ARG A 261 -9.80 -20.61 -1.59
N ALA A 262 -10.36 -20.84 -0.40
CA ALA A 262 -11.36 -19.94 0.17
C ALA A 262 -10.81 -18.53 0.43
N ALA A 263 -9.51 -18.40 0.72
CA ALA A 263 -8.86 -17.11 0.88
C ALA A 263 -8.81 -16.31 -0.42
N TRP A 264 -8.43 -16.93 -1.55
CA TRP A 264 -8.44 -16.27 -2.86
C TRP A 264 -9.81 -15.70 -3.26
N ARG A 265 -10.90 -16.36 -2.87
CA ARG A 265 -12.27 -15.85 -3.13
C ARG A 265 -12.62 -14.58 -2.36
N ARG A 266 -11.90 -14.31 -1.27
CA ARG A 266 -12.08 -13.11 -0.43
C ARG A 266 -11.10 -12.00 -0.78
N VAL A 267 -10.06 -12.29 -1.55
CA VAL A 267 -9.10 -11.30 -2.04
C VAL A 267 -9.79 -10.35 -3.03
N PRO A 268 -9.50 -9.03 -2.99
CA PRO A 268 -9.99 -8.10 -3.99
C PRO A 268 -9.65 -8.55 -5.42
N ARG A 269 -10.63 -8.46 -6.33
CA ARG A 269 -10.48 -8.94 -7.73
C ARG A 269 -9.25 -8.37 -8.45
N ALA A 270 -8.88 -7.12 -8.17
CA ALA A 270 -7.69 -6.49 -8.75
C ALA A 270 -6.40 -7.23 -8.31
N CYS A 271 -6.29 -7.59 -7.05
CA CYS A 271 -5.16 -8.35 -6.50
C CYS A 271 -5.09 -9.78 -7.08
N ALA A 272 -6.22 -10.47 -7.19
CA ALA A 272 -6.28 -11.79 -7.81
C ALA A 272 -5.87 -11.75 -9.31
N LYS A 273 -6.36 -10.74 -10.04
CA LYS A 273 -5.97 -10.52 -11.44
C LYS A 273 -4.47 -10.26 -11.56
N GLU A 274 -3.92 -9.45 -10.68
CA GLU A 274 -2.48 -9.14 -10.66
C GLU A 274 -1.64 -10.39 -10.43
N ARG A 275 -2.02 -11.21 -9.43
CA ARG A 275 -1.37 -12.50 -9.18
C ARG A 275 -1.40 -13.41 -10.41
N LEU A 276 -2.55 -13.51 -11.08
CA LEU A 276 -2.70 -14.29 -12.30
C LEU A 276 -1.77 -13.78 -13.42
N MET A 277 -1.64 -12.46 -13.58
CA MET A 277 -0.72 -11.87 -14.55
C MET A 277 0.74 -12.21 -14.23
N ILE A 278 1.15 -12.14 -12.97
CA ILE A 278 2.50 -12.51 -12.51
C ILE A 278 2.80 -13.98 -12.81
N ILE A 279 1.83 -14.88 -12.58
CA ILE A 279 1.95 -16.30 -12.95
C ILE A 279 2.16 -16.44 -14.45
N PHE A 280 1.27 -15.90 -15.29
CA PHE A 280 1.38 -16.06 -16.74
C PHE A 280 2.66 -15.46 -17.34
N ARG A 281 3.29 -14.51 -16.64
CA ARG A 281 4.49 -13.82 -17.10
C ARG A 281 5.81 -14.52 -16.78
N GLY A 282 5.79 -15.68 -16.13
CA GLY A 282 7.03 -16.42 -15.88
C GLY A 282 7.62 -16.22 -14.48
N SER A 283 7.20 -15.21 -13.71
CA SER A 283 7.90 -14.83 -12.46
C SER A 283 7.76 -15.83 -11.30
N LEU A 284 6.84 -16.79 -11.41
CA LEU A 284 6.66 -17.90 -10.47
C LEU A 284 7.12 -19.25 -11.03
N TRP A 285 7.57 -19.28 -12.28
CA TRP A 285 8.10 -20.47 -12.93
C TRP A 285 9.61 -20.44 -12.75
N GLY A 286 10.11 -21.23 -11.79
CA GLY A 286 11.54 -21.48 -11.66
C GLY A 286 12.03 -22.30 -12.84
N SER A 287 13.36 -22.38 -13.00
CA SER A 287 13.97 -23.25 -14.01
C SER A 287 13.91 -24.74 -13.65
N ASP A 288 13.44 -25.08 -12.43
CA ASP A 288 13.40 -26.45 -11.91
C ASP A 288 12.00 -26.79 -11.39
N PHE A 289 11.38 -27.79 -12.02
CA PHE A 289 9.99 -28.27 -11.88
C PHE A 289 9.50 -28.61 -10.45
N ASP A 290 10.38 -28.51 -9.44
CA ASP A 290 10.17 -28.91 -8.03
C ASP A 290 10.24 -27.72 -7.05
N SER A 291 10.28 -26.48 -7.54
CA SER A 291 10.31 -25.31 -6.66
C SER A 291 8.95 -25.07 -5.96
N ALA A 292 8.97 -24.74 -4.67
CA ALA A 292 7.75 -24.45 -3.89
C ALA A 292 6.86 -23.37 -4.54
N SER A 293 7.48 -22.39 -5.22
CA SER A 293 6.83 -21.34 -6.01
C SER A 293 5.99 -21.86 -7.18
N GLU A 294 6.40 -22.95 -7.81
CA GLU A 294 5.64 -23.54 -8.92
C GLU A 294 4.40 -24.29 -8.41
N ILE A 295 4.54 -25.02 -7.31
CA ILE A 295 3.42 -25.68 -6.64
C ILE A 295 2.36 -24.66 -6.24
N GLU A 296 2.80 -23.51 -5.73
CA GLU A 296 1.93 -22.38 -5.38
C GLU A 296 1.21 -21.81 -6.62
N ALA A 297 1.94 -21.56 -7.71
CA ALA A 297 1.36 -21.08 -8.97
C ALA A 297 0.33 -22.06 -9.57
N TYR A 298 0.59 -23.37 -9.51
CA TYR A 298 -0.38 -24.37 -9.92
C TYR A 298 -1.66 -24.33 -9.07
N ARG A 299 -1.52 -24.19 -7.74
CA ARG A 299 -2.68 -24.07 -6.84
C ARG A 299 -3.51 -22.82 -7.12
N ASP A 300 -2.83 -21.70 -7.37
CA ASP A 300 -3.45 -20.43 -7.77
C ASP A 300 -4.24 -20.59 -9.08
N LEU A 301 -3.63 -21.20 -10.11
CA LEU A 301 -4.29 -21.44 -11.40
C LEU A 301 -5.52 -22.34 -11.28
N VAL A 302 -5.45 -23.41 -10.47
CA VAL A 302 -6.58 -24.31 -10.23
C VAL A 302 -7.76 -23.56 -9.58
N GLU A 303 -7.48 -22.59 -8.71
CA GLU A 303 -8.55 -21.78 -8.12
C GLU A 303 -9.08 -20.72 -9.10
N PHE A 304 -8.22 -20.06 -9.87
CA PHE A 304 -8.63 -19.02 -10.81
C PHE A 304 -9.37 -19.53 -12.06
N THR A 305 -9.35 -20.83 -12.31
CA THR A 305 -10.03 -21.48 -13.45
C THR A 305 -11.38 -22.13 -13.10
N ARG A 306 -11.79 -22.07 -11.83
CA ARG A 306 -13.10 -22.54 -11.34
C ARG A 306 -14.12 -21.41 -11.32
#